data_AF-A0A1F2V2D9-F1
#
_entry.id   AF-A0A1F2V2D9-F1
#
_cell.length_a   1.000
_cell.length_b   1.000
_cell.length_c   1.000
_cell.angle_alpha   90.00
_cell.angle_beta   90.00
_cell.angle_gamma   90.00
#
_symmetry.space_group_name_H-M   'P 1'
#
loop_
_entity.id
_entity.type
_entity.pdbx_description
1 polymer ?
#
loop_
_entity_poly.entity_id
_entity_poly.type
_entity_poly.pdbx_seq_one_letter_code
_entity_poly.pdbx_strand_id
1 'polypeptide(L)'
;MKRIVTIDDATGNILSEWSGGTDQALPPAPGGQARIDVSASPDGSYSGKRWNGIAFEVIPPAPVRVLSRLDFARRFTLAEEASIDALADTNRAVKAWMRRLSLADSVNLDRADVAAGLAYLKSVGIPSVWPDGATADRRIAEIRE
;
A
#
# COMPACT_ATOMS: atom_id res chain seq x y z
N MET A 1 -13.33 24.59 -15.43
CA MET A 1 -14.79 24.32 -15.34
C MET A 1 -14.96 23.24 -14.30
N LYS A 2 -15.77 23.44 -13.25
CA LYS A 2 -15.92 22.44 -12.19
C LYS A 2 -16.89 21.36 -12.66
N ARG A 3 -16.47 20.10 -12.59
CA ARG A 3 -17.33 18.95 -12.85
C ARG A 3 -17.63 18.29 -11.52
N ILE A 4 -18.90 18.32 -11.11
CA ILE A 4 -19.34 17.83 -9.81
C ILE A 4 -20.33 16.70 -10.04
N VAL A 5 -20.04 15.55 -9.44
CA VAL A 5 -20.96 14.40 -9.43
C VAL A 5 -21.59 14.28 -8.06
N THR A 6 -22.90 14.04 -8.04
CA THR A 6 -23.62 13.64 -6.83
C THR A 6 -23.74 12.12 -6.86
N ILE A 7 -23.30 11.46 -5.81
CA ILE A 7 -23.33 10.01 -5.68
C ILE A 7 -24.21 9.58 -4.52
N ASP A 8 -24.75 8.37 -4.61
CA ASP A 8 -25.35 7.66 -3.48
C ASP A 8 -24.22 7.09 -2.59
N ASP A 9 -24.22 7.39 -1.30
CA ASP A 9 -23.13 6.98 -0.41
C ASP A 9 -23.06 5.46 -0.20
N ALA A 10 -24.21 4.77 -0.25
CA ALA A 10 -24.29 3.33 -0.01
C ALA A 10 -23.74 2.53 -1.20
N THR A 11 -24.07 2.94 -2.42
CA THR A 11 -23.77 2.21 -3.65
C THR A 11 -22.55 2.79 -4.38
N GLY A 12 -22.32 4.10 -4.29
CA GLY A 12 -21.35 4.84 -5.11
C GLY A 12 -21.86 5.13 -6.54
N ASN A 13 -23.14 4.86 -6.80
CA ASN A 13 -23.75 5.15 -8.10
C ASN A 13 -23.89 6.66 -8.30
N ILE A 14 -23.71 7.10 -9.54
CA ILE A 14 -23.95 8.50 -9.90
C ILE A 14 -25.45 8.75 -9.95
N LEU A 15 -25.89 9.71 -9.17
CA LEU A 15 -27.28 10.16 -9.14
C LEU A 15 -27.50 11.35 -10.07
N SER A 16 -26.53 12.25 -10.16
CA SER A 16 -26.56 13.37 -11.09
C SER A 16 -25.16 13.92 -11.36
N GLU A 17 -25.01 14.52 -12.54
CA GLU A 17 -23.81 15.22 -12.94
C GLU A 17 -24.12 16.70 -13.17
N TRP A 18 -23.27 17.55 -12.62
CA TRP A 18 -23.34 18.99 -12.77
C TRP A 18 -22.04 19.52 -13.38
N SER A 19 -22.17 20.24 -14.48
CA SER A 19 -21.08 20.98 -15.11
C SER A 19 -21.44 22.45 -15.12
N GLY A 20 -20.75 23.27 -14.33
CA GLY A 20 -21.07 24.70 -14.23
C GLY A 20 -19.88 25.59 -13.91
N GLY A 21 -20.16 26.89 -13.88
CA GLY A 21 -19.18 27.96 -13.63
C GLY A 21 -18.56 27.89 -12.23
N THR A 22 -17.44 28.58 -12.04
CA THR A 22 -16.59 28.48 -10.84
C THR A 22 -17.25 28.89 -9.52
N ASP A 23 -18.31 29.72 -9.58
CA ASP A 23 -18.87 30.45 -8.43
C ASP A 23 -20.36 30.19 -8.17
N GLN A 24 -20.98 29.21 -8.82
CA GLN A 24 -22.38 28.89 -8.54
C GLN A 24 -22.50 28.08 -7.24
N ALA A 25 -23.22 28.62 -6.25
CA ALA A 25 -23.54 27.89 -5.03
C ALA A 25 -24.45 26.70 -5.37
N LEU A 26 -24.00 25.48 -5.06
CA LEU A 26 -24.81 24.28 -5.24
C LEU A 26 -25.88 24.18 -4.13
N PRO A 27 -27.10 23.71 -4.43
CA PRO A 27 -28.13 23.43 -3.40
C PRO A 27 -27.59 22.44 -2.37
N PRO A 28 -28.06 22.27 -1.13
CA PRO A 28 -27.53 21.21 -0.24
C PRO A 28 -27.76 19.80 -0.81
N ALA A 29 -26.86 18.84 -0.52
CA ALA A 29 -27.06 17.44 -0.89
C ALA A 29 -28.08 16.79 0.07
N PRO A 30 -29.09 16.05 -0.43
CA PRO A 30 -29.94 15.19 0.40
C PRO A 30 -29.10 14.23 1.26
N GLY A 31 -29.62 13.83 2.42
CA GLY A 31 -28.95 12.85 3.29
C GLY A 31 -28.69 11.53 2.57
N GLY A 32 -27.50 10.95 2.76
CA GLY A 32 -27.04 9.74 2.07
C GLY A 32 -26.48 9.99 0.67
N GLN A 33 -26.20 11.25 0.32
CA GLN A 33 -25.54 11.61 -0.93
C GLN A 33 -24.28 12.44 -0.66
N ALA A 34 -23.22 12.14 -1.41
CA ALA A 34 -21.99 12.93 -1.42
C ALA A 34 -21.81 13.67 -2.73
N ARG A 35 -21.13 14.83 -2.67
CA ARG A 35 -20.72 15.58 -3.85
C ARG A 35 -19.22 15.62 -3.98
N ILE A 36 -18.77 15.32 -5.19
CA ILE A 36 -17.35 15.16 -5.47
C ILE A 36 -17.01 16.06 -6.65
N ASP A 37 -16.05 16.96 -6.44
CA ASP A 37 -15.40 17.71 -7.51
C ASP A 37 -14.37 16.79 -8.18
N VAL A 38 -14.77 16.14 -9.26
CA VAL A 38 -13.89 15.23 -10.02
C VAL A 38 -12.86 15.98 -10.87
N SER A 39 -13.00 17.30 -11.00
CA SER A 39 -11.99 18.14 -11.67
C SER A 39 -10.87 18.62 -10.75
N ALA A 40 -11.03 18.50 -9.42
CA ALA A 40 -10.05 18.90 -8.42
C ALA A 40 -9.27 17.73 -7.81
N SER A 41 -9.69 16.48 -8.02
CA SER A 41 -9.00 15.28 -7.52
C SER A 41 -7.98 14.77 -8.55
N PRO A 42 -6.65 14.79 -8.26
CA PRO A 42 -5.61 14.32 -9.21
C PRO A 42 -5.75 12.84 -9.62
N ASP A 43 -6.44 12.04 -8.80
CA ASP A 43 -6.66 10.61 -8.96
C ASP A 43 -8.15 10.20 -8.95
N GLY A 44 -9.06 11.17 -8.79
CA GLY A 44 -10.50 10.93 -8.72
C GLY A 44 -10.95 10.00 -7.60
N SER A 45 -10.20 9.88 -6.49
CA SER A 45 -10.54 8.92 -5.43
C SER A 45 -11.48 9.51 -4.36
N TYR A 46 -12.46 8.70 -3.91
CA TYR A 46 -13.38 9.02 -2.83
C TYR A 46 -13.64 7.78 -1.97
N SER A 47 -13.33 7.85 -0.67
CA SER A 47 -13.68 6.83 0.33
C SER A 47 -13.32 5.39 -0.08
N GLY A 48 -12.10 5.17 -0.61
CA GLY A 48 -11.63 3.84 -1.06
C GLY A 48 -12.13 3.39 -2.44
N LYS A 49 -12.87 4.25 -3.14
CA LYS A 49 -13.30 4.05 -4.53
C LYS A 49 -12.54 5.00 -5.46
N ARG A 50 -12.28 4.58 -6.70
CA ARG A 50 -11.65 5.40 -7.75
C ARG A 50 -12.66 5.73 -8.83
N TRP A 51 -12.65 6.98 -9.29
CA TRP A 51 -13.33 7.39 -10.51
C TRP A 51 -12.62 6.81 -11.74
N ASN A 52 -13.34 6.08 -12.59
CA ASN A 52 -12.81 5.53 -13.85
C ASN A 52 -13.27 6.31 -15.11
N GLY A 53 -13.98 7.43 -14.93
CA GLY A 53 -14.59 8.19 -16.02
C GLY A 53 -16.09 7.93 -16.21
N ILE A 54 -16.61 6.84 -15.65
CA ILE A 54 -18.01 6.38 -15.80
C ILE A 54 -18.67 6.12 -14.43
N ALA A 55 -17.94 5.58 -13.45
CA ALA A 55 -18.43 5.29 -12.11
C ALA A 55 -17.30 5.30 -11.06
N PHE A 56 -17.67 5.29 -9.78
CA PHE A 56 -16.74 5.01 -8.67
C PHE A 56 -16.65 3.51 -8.44
N GLU A 57 -15.48 2.93 -8.71
CA GLU A 57 -15.21 1.52 -8.48
C GLU A 57 -14.43 1.32 -7.19
N VAL A 58 -14.80 0.31 -6.40
CA VAL A 58 -14.03 -0.09 -5.21
C VAL A 58 -12.64 -0.50 -5.68
N ILE A 59 -11.60 0.13 -5.15
CA ILE A 59 -10.24 -0.35 -5.36
C ILE A 59 -10.08 -1.57 -4.47
N PRO A 60 -9.90 -2.79 -5.02
CA PRO A 60 -9.59 -3.93 -4.18
C PRO A 60 -8.32 -3.61 -3.38
N PRO A 61 -8.28 -3.92 -2.06
CA PRO A 61 -7.08 -3.67 -1.28
C PRO A 61 -5.91 -4.36 -1.95
N ALA A 62 -4.76 -3.67 -2.01
CA ALA A 62 -3.56 -4.24 -2.59
C ALA A 62 -3.30 -5.62 -1.95
N PRO A 63 -2.96 -6.65 -2.75
CA PRO A 63 -2.75 -7.99 -2.22
C PRO A 63 -1.66 -7.92 -1.15
N VAL A 64 -2.01 -8.32 0.07
CA VAL A 64 -1.08 -8.32 1.21
C VAL A 64 0.06 -9.27 0.89
N ARG A 65 1.29 -8.76 0.94
CA ARG A 65 2.48 -9.55 0.61
C ARG A 65 2.92 -10.34 1.84
N VAL A 66 2.33 -11.52 2.00
CA VAL A 66 2.64 -12.46 3.08
C VAL A 66 3.51 -13.60 2.55
N LEU A 67 4.63 -13.85 3.21
CA LEU A 67 5.50 -15.00 2.94
C LEU A 67 5.48 -15.98 4.11
N SER A 68 5.72 -17.26 3.83
CA SER A 68 6.12 -18.19 4.89
C SER A 68 7.45 -17.74 5.50
N ARG A 69 7.72 -18.12 6.75
CA ARG A 69 9.01 -17.84 7.39
C ARG A 69 10.20 -18.37 6.56
N LEU A 70 10.05 -19.55 5.94
CA LEU A 70 11.09 -20.16 5.12
C LEU A 70 11.33 -19.37 3.82
N ASP A 71 10.28 -18.93 3.15
CA ASP A 71 10.41 -18.15 1.91
C ASP A 71 10.94 -16.74 2.17
N PHE A 72 10.72 -16.21 3.38
CA PHE A 72 11.35 -14.98 3.84
C PHE A 72 12.85 -15.17 4.11
N ALA A 73 13.25 -16.23 4.84
CA ALA A 73 14.66 -16.52 5.11
C ALA A 73 15.47 -16.74 3.83
N ARG A 74 14.90 -17.45 2.84
CA ARG A 74 15.48 -17.63 1.50
C ARG A 74 15.71 -16.34 0.71
N ARG A 75 15.29 -15.17 1.22
CA ARG A 75 15.60 -13.84 0.65
C ARG A 75 16.91 -13.26 1.14
N PHE A 76 17.65 -14.00 1.96
CA PHE A 76 19.02 -13.67 2.32
C PHE A 76 19.95 -14.70 1.70
N THR A 77 21.07 -14.22 1.19
CA THR A 77 22.18 -15.10 0.84
C THR A 77 22.78 -15.68 2.12
N LEU A 78 23.50 -16.79 2.01
CA LEU A 78 24.18 -17.40 3.15
C LEU A 78 25.14 -16.41 3.85
N ALA A 79 25.79 -15.52 3.08
CA ALA A 79 26.68 -14.50 3.63
C ALA A 79 25.93 -13.41 4.39
N GLU A 80 24.75 -13.01 3.91
CA GLU A 80 23.87 -12.07 4.61
C GLU A 80 23.32 -12.69 5.90
N GLU A 81 22.89 -13.96 5.87
CA GLU A 81 22.43 -14.68 7.07
C GLU A 81 23.54 -14.74 8.14
N ALA A 82 24.76 -15.11 7.76
CA ALA A 82 25.90 -15.14 8.67
C ALA A 82 26.23 -13.75 9.24
N SER A 83 26.08 -12.71 8.42
CA SER A 83 26.30 -11.31 8.85
C SER A 83 25.22 -10.84 9.83
N ILE A 84 23.96 -11.24 9.60
CA ILE A 84 22.85 -10.95 10.52
C ILE A 84 23.09 -11.64 11.88
N ASP A 85 23.53 -12.89 11.86
CA ASP A 85 23.80 -13.65 13.08
C ASP A 85 24.97 -13.04 13.88
N ALA A 86 26.08 -12.74 13.21
CA ALA A 86 27.22 -12.05 13.84
C ALA A 86 26.83 -10.67 14.39
N LEU A 87 25.95 -9.94 13.70
CA LEU A 87 25.44 -8.66 14.19
C LEU A 87 24.51 -8.84 15.40
N ALA A 88 23.72 -9.90 15.45
CA ALA A 88 22.83 -10.19 16.59
C ALA A 88 23.60 -10.41 17.90
N ASP A 89 24.85 -10.86 17.85
CA ASP A 89 25.70 -11.00 19.04
C ASP A 89 26.07 -9.67 19.69
N THR A 90 26.20 -8.61 18.89
CA THR A 90 26.60 -7.28 19.35
C THR A 90 25.43 -6.28 19.40
N ASN A 91 24.33 -6.58 18.71
CA ASN A 91 23.19 -5.69 18.56
C ASN A 91 21.89 -6.30 19.09
N ARG A 92 21.45 -5.80 20.25
CA ARG A 92 20.22 -6.28 20.91
C ARG A 92 18.95 -6.08 20.09
N ALA A 93 18.89 -5.03 19.26
CA ALA A 93 17.72 -4.76 18.42
C ALA A 93 17.59 -5.82 17.31
N VAL A 94 18.69 -6.16 16.64
CA VAL A 94 18.74 -7.23 15.63
C VAL A 94 18.41 -8.57 16.26
N LYS A 95 18.99 -8.89 17.42
CA LYS A 95 18.70 -10.12 18.16
C LYS A 95 17.22 -10.26 18.52
N ALA A 96 16.61 -9.19 19.03
CA ALA A 96 15.20 -9.19 19.38
C ALA A 96 14.30 -9.33 18.14
N TRP A 97 14.66 -8.67 17.04
CA TRP A 97 13.92 -8.76 15.78
C TRP A 97 14.01 -10.16 15.16
N MET A 98 15.21 -10.75 15.10
CA MET A 98 15.42 -12.12 14.61
C MET A 98 14.67 -13.15 15.47
N ARG A 99 14.67 -12.99 16.80
CA ARG A 99 13.87 -13.84 17.70
C ARG A 99 12.37 -13.70 17.44
N ARG A 100 11.88 -12.51 17.11
CA ARG A 100 10.46 -12.32 16.77
C ARG A 100 10.13 -12.98 15.42
N LEU A 101 10.98 -12.82 14.41
CA LEU A 101 10.83 -13.47 13.11
C LEU A 101 10.87 -15.00 13.23
N SER A 102 11.72 -15.55 14.11
CA SER A 102 11.79 -16.98 14.33
C SER A 102 10.54 -17.56 15.01
N LEU A 103 9.74 -16.74 15.69
CA LEU A 103 8.47 -17.16 16.30
C LEU A 103 7.27 -16.99 15.37
N ALA A 104 7.43 -16.33 14.22
CA ALA A 104 6.34 -16.08 13.29
C ALA A 104 6.16 -17.24 12.31
N ASP A 105 4.91 -17.66 12.07
CA ASP A 105 4.60 -18.65 11.01
C ASP A 105 4.73 -18.03 9.61
N SER A 106 4.41 -16.74 9.51
CA SER A 106 4.45 -15.96 8.28
C SER A 106 4.90 -14.53 8.54
N VAL A 107 5.45 -13.90 7.50
CA VAL A 107 5.95 -12.53 7.51
C VAL A 107 5.11 -11.71 6.54
N ASN A 108 4.38 -10.73 7.07
CA ASN A 108 3.68 -9.73 6.27
C ASN A 108 4.62 -8.53 6.04
N LEU A 109 4.95 -8.28 4.78
CA LEU A 109 5.97 -7.32 4.37
C LEU A 109 5.45 -5.88 4.37
N ASP A 110 4.13 -5.71 4.38
CA ASP A 110 3.49 -4.40 4.43
C ASP A 110 3.33 -3.93 5.90
N ARG A 111 3.72 -4.75 6.89
CA ARG A 111 3.78 -4.33 8.28
C ARG A 111 4.94 -3.38 8.52
N ALA A 112 4.65 -2.28 9.20
CA ALA A 112 5.62 -1.24 9.54
C ALA A 112 6.85 -1.77 10.32
N ASP A 113 6.68 -2.77 11.20
CA ASP A 113 7.78 -3.34 11.97
C ASP A 113 8.71 -4.23 11.14
N VAL A 114 8.17 -4.92 10.13
CA VAL A 114 8.97 -5.69 9.16
C VAL A 114 9.75 -4.74 8.26
N ALA A 115 9.08 -3.70 7.73
CA ALA A 115 9.72 -2.67 6.92
C ALA A 115 10.85 -1.95 7.68
N ALA A 116 10.63 -1.60 8.95
CA ALA A 116 11.64 -0.97 9.80
C ALA A 116 12.84 -1.88 10.06
N GLY A 117 12.62 -3.19 10.27
CA GLY A 117 13.70 -4.15 10.44
C GLY A 117 14.57 -4.30 9.19
N LEU A 118 13.94 -4.39 8.00
CA LEU A 118 14.64 -4.45 6.72
C LEU A 118 15.43 -3.16 6.43
N ALA A 119 14.84 -1.99 6.72
CA ALA A 119 15.53 -0.70 6.61
C ALA A 119 16.74 -0.63 7.55
N TYR A 120 16.61 -1.17 8.77
CA TYR A 120 17.71 -1.23 9.72
C TYR A 120 18.85 -2.13 9.22
N LEU A 121 18.55 -3.34 8.75
CA LEU A 121 19.56 -4.23 8.15
C LEU A 121 20.31 -3.54 6.99
N LYS A 122 19.59 -2.82 6.14
CA LYS A 122 20.21 -2.04 5.06
C LYS A 122 21.14 -0.95 5.60
N SER A 123 20.76 -0.27 6.68
CA SER A 123 21.57 0.80 7.28
C SER A 123 22.90 0.30 7.87
N VAL A 124 22.96 -0.97 8.25
CA VAL A 124 24.18 -1.63 8.76
C VAL A 124 24.92 -2.42 7.67
N GLY A 125 24.54 -2.22 6.39
CA GLY A 125 25.24 -2.78 5.24
C GLY A 125 24.79 -4.19 4.82
N ILE A 126 23.68 -4.69 5.35
CA ILE A 126 23.10 -5.98 4.99
C ILE A 126 21.90 -5.74 4.05
N PRO A 127 22.09 -5.83 2.72
CA PRO A 127 20.97 -5.80 1.80
C PRO A 127 20.15 -7.10 1.93
N SER A 128 18.87 -7.03 1.58
CA SER A 128 18.10 -8.22 1.22
C SER A 128 18.13 -8.34 -0.31
N VAL A 129 18.08 -9.54 -0.88
CA VAL A 129 17.90 -9.70 -2.34
C VAL A 129 16.52 -9.23 -2.84
N TRP A 130 15.66 -8.73 -1.94
CA TRP A 130 14.54 -7.90 -2.36
C TRP A 130 15.05 -6.57 -2.90
N PRO A 131 14.68 -6.21 -4.14
CA PRO A 131 14.58 -4.81 -4.46
C PRO A 131 13.64 -4.11 -3.46
N ASP A 132 13.75 -2.80 -3.25
CA ASP A 132 12.76 -2.10 -2.43
C ASP A 132 11.30 -2.42 -2.85
N GLY A 133 10.32 -2.12 -2.00
CA GLY A 133 8.92 -2.46 -2.25
C GLY A 133 8.40 -2.02 -3.63
N ALA A 134 8.95 -0.94 -4.20
CA ALA A 134 8.64 -0.46 -5.54
C ALA A 134 9.21 -1.36 -6.65
N THR A 135 10.42 -1.89 -6.45
CA THR A 135 11.09 -2.74 -7.43
C THR A 135 10.67 -4.22 -7.29
N ALA A 136 10.14 -4.61 -6.12
CA ALA A 136 9.39 -5.86 -5.91
C ALA A 136 8.17 -5.95 -6.83
N ASP A 137 7.36 -4.90 -6.85
CA ASP A 137 6.12 -4.85 -7.62
C ASP A 137 6.42 -4.83 -9.13
N ARG A 138 7.52 -4.19 -9.54
CA ARG A 138 8.02 -4.18 -10.93
C ARG A 138 8.43 -5.59 -11.41
N ARG A 139 9.18 -6.34 -10.61
CA ARG A 139 9.57 -7.73 -10.94
C ARG A 139 8.38 -8.70 -10.98
N ILE A 140 7.38 -8.48 -10.12
CA ILE A 140 6.15 -9.30 -10.14
C ILE A 140 5.34 -9.02 -11.41
N ALA A 141 5.34 -7.79 -11.92
CA ALA A 141 4.70 -7.44 -13.18
C ALA A 141 5.41 -8.07 -14.38
N GLU A 142 6.75 -8.07 -14.40
CA GLU A 142 7.57 -8.64 -15.48
C GLU A 142 7.47 -10.18 -15.62
N ILE A 143 7.07 -10.89 -14.56
CA ILE A 143 6.88 -12.35 -14.59
C ILE A 143 5.47 -12.73 -15.12
N ARG A 144 4.57 -11.76 -15.26
CA ARG A 144 3.17 -11.96 -15.71
C ARG A 144 2.92 -11.57 -17.17
N GLU A 145 3.95 -11.12 -17.91
CA GLU A 145 3.96 -10.98 -19.38
C GLU A 145 4.70 -12.16 -20.02
#